data_AF-A0A7S4PVQ7-F1
#
_entry.id   AF-A0A7S4PVQ7-F1
#
_cell.length_a   1.000
_cell.length_b   1.000
_cell.length_c   1.000
_cell.angle_alpha   90.00
_cell.angle_beta   90.00
_cell.angle_gamma   90.00
#
_symmetry.space_group_name_H-M   'P 1'
#
loop_
_entity.id
_entity.type
_entity.pdbx_description
1 polymer ?
#
loop_
_entity_poly.entity_id
_entity_poly.type
_entity_poly.pdbx_seq_one_letter_code
_entity_poly.pdbx_strand_id
1 'polypeptide(L)'
;AGLDAKATEADEISARETVPALPPELSGALWLANQTTTVVSMGAWCGVKMAMRAIGVAGETLPFDWIRISMEGLLRMLRTDFAGFLDYTETSDGLQSRHFMIPGSHSFFHDDLDQEADRKKYVRRLGRLRELRALAEARAARST
;
A
#
# COMPACT_ATOMS: atom_id res chain seq x y z
N ALA A 1 28.76 15.46 57.08
CA ALA A 1 28.43 16.68 56.31
C ALA A 1 29.34 16.66 55.09
N GLY A 2 28.87 16.23 53.92
CA GLY A 2 27.95 16.97 53.04
C GLY A 2 28.79 17.96 52.21
N LEU A 3 28.75 18.06 50.89
CA LEU A 3 27.77 17.65 49.89
C LEU A 3 28.45 17.52 48.50
N ASP A 4 27.91 16.59 47.72
CA ASP A 4 27.53 16.69 46.31
C ASP A 4 28.55 17.17 45.26
N ALA A 5 29.19 16.20 44.63
CA ALA A 5 29.54 16.33 43.22
C ALA A 5 28.24 16.22 42.40
N LYS A 6 27.77 17.35 41.85
CA LYS A 6 26.73 17.36 40.82
C LYS A 6 27.28 16.69 39.56
N ALA A 7 26.89 15.45 39.34
CA ALA A 7 26.87 14.87 38.00
C ALA A 7 25.95 15.76 37.15
N THR A 8 26.50 16.34 36.09
CA THR A 8 25.74 17.16 35.15
C THR A 8 24.87 16.26 34.28
N GLU A 9 23.62 16.65 34.12
CA GLU A 9 22.55 16.06 33.28
C GLU A 9 22.94 15.84 31.80
N ALA A 10 24.13 16.27 31.39
CA ALA A 10 24.71 16.05 30.08
C ALA A 10 25.39 14.68 29.90
N ASP A 11 25.79 14.00 30.99
CA ASP A 11 26.50 12.71 30.91
C ASP A 11 25.54 11.49 30.80
N GLU A 12 24.26 11.63 31.13
CA GLU A 12 23.26 10.54 31.04
C GLU A 12 22.64 10.34 29.64
N ILE A 13 22.95 11.21 28.67
CA ILE A 13 22.45 11.06 27.28
C ILE A 13 23.38 10.16 26.44
N SER A 14 24.54 9.77 26.96
CA SER A 14 25.57 8.99 26.25
C SER A 14 25.62 7.50 26.61
N ALA A 15 24.46 6.87 26.84
CA ALA A 15 24.36 5.42 26.95
C ALA A 15 23.19 4.87 26.13
N ARG A 16 23.01 5.35 24.90
CA ARG A 16 22.33 4.53 23.89
C ARG A 16 23.30 3.42 23.53
N GLU A 17 23.06 2.22 24.05
CA GLU A 17 23.67 1.00 23.54
C GLU A 17 23.69 1.10 22.01
N THR A 18 24.89 1.12 21.44
CA THR A 18 25.04 1.00 20.00
C THR A 18 24.50 -0.37 19.63
N VAL A 19 23.25 -0.39 19.17
CA VAL A 19 22.63 -1.60 18.63
C VAL A 19 23.60 -2.10 17.54
N PRO A 20 24.16 -3.30 17.67
CA PRO A 20 25.11 -3.81 16.69
C PRO A 20 24.45 -3.77 15.32
N ALA A 21 25.17 -3.23 14.34
CA ALA A 21 24.69 -3.17 12.97
C ALA A 21 24.34 -4.60 12.52
N LEU A 22 23.07 -4.82 12.20
CA LEU A 22 22.59 -6.12 11.78
C LEU A 22 23.32 -6.54 10.50
N PRO A 23 23.60 -7.85 10.33
CA PRO A 23 24.13 -8.36 9.09
C PRO A 23 23.22 -7.95 7.91
N PRO A 24 23.75 -7.50 6.76
CA PRO A 24 22.96 -7.03 5.62
C PRO A 24 21.87 -8.03 5.20
N GLU A 25 22.18 -9.31 5.28
CA GLU A 25 21.30 -10.44 4.98
C GLU A 25 20.09 -10.57 5.93
N LEU A 26 20.19 -10.07 7.17
CA LEU A 26 19.10 -10.08 8.16
C LEU A 26 18.32 -8.77 8.18
N SER A 27 18.89 -7.69 7.63
CA SER A 27 18.26 -6.37 7.62
C SER A 27 16.92 -6.36 6.88
N GLY A 28 16.82 -7.08 5.75
CA GLY A 28 15.56 -7.24 5.02
C GLY A 28 14.50 -8.03 5.79
N ALA A 29 14.89 -9.13 6.45
CA ALA A 29 13.98 -9.98 7.21
C ALA A 29 13.47 -9.30 8.49
N LEU A 30 14.32 -8.53 9.19
CA LEU A 30 13.91 -7.72 10.34
C LEU A 30 13.08 -6.51 9.93
N TRP A 31 13.40 -5.85 8.82
CA TRP A 31 12.56 -4.77 8.27
C TRP A 31 11.15 -5.28 7.94
N LEU A 32 11.05 -6.48 7.34
CA LEU A 32 9.80 -7.21 7.09
C LEU A 32 9.05 -7.56 8.39
N ALA A 33 9.75 -8.14 9.37
CA ALA A 33 9.16 -8.55 10.64
C ALA A 33 8.71 -7.36 11.50
N ASN A 34 9.28 -6.17 11.27
CA ASN A 34 8.98 -4.94 11.99
C ASN A 34 8.10 -3.96 11.19
N GLN A 35 7.48 -4.41 10.08
CA GLN A 35 6.53 -3.58 9.33
C GLN A 35 5.25 -3.36 10.14
N THR A 36 5.18 -2.24 10.87
CA THR A 36 3.91 -1.71 11.41
C THR A 36 3.11 -0.96 10.34
N THR A 37 3.76 -0.62 9.21
CA THR A 37 3.20 0.22 8.15
C THR A 37 2.70 -0.63 6.99
N THR A 38 1.45 -0.42 6.59
CA THR A 38 0.90 -1.01 5.38
C THR A 38 1.16 -0.09 4.20
N VAL A 39 1.84 -0.60 3.17
CA VAL A 39 2.08 0.15 1.93
C VAL A 39 1.00 -0.21 0.90
N VAL A 40 0.33 0.81 0.37
CA VAL A 40 -0.74 0.67 -0.62
C VAL A 40 -0.31 1.35 -1.92
N SER A 41 -0.38 0.62 -3.05
CA SER A 41 -0.17 1.21 -4.37
C SER A 41 -1.31 2.18 -4.71
N MET A 42 -0.98 3.31 -5.33
CA MET A 42 -1.95 4.29 -5.85
C MET A 42 -2.20 4.16 -7.36
N GLY A 43 -1.72 3.09 -8.00
CA GLY A 43 -2.16 2.67 -9.34
C GLY A 43 -1.61 3.42 -10.56
N ALA A 44 -0.30 3.68 -10.62
CA ALA A 44 0.31 4.26 -11.82
C ALA A 44 0.52 3.22 -12.95
N TRP A 45 1.06 2.05 -12.60
CA TRP A 45 1.41 0.95 -13.51
C TRP A 45 1.61 -0.35 -12.71
N CYS A 46 1.41 -1.51 -13.32
CA CYS A 46 1.57 -2.82 -12.67
C CYS A 46 2.99 -3.06 -12.14
N GLY A 47 4.00 -2.39 -12.71
CA GLY A 47 5.37 -2.42 -12.22
C GLY A 47 5.53 -1.88 -10.80
N VAL A 48 4.62 -1.02 -10.29
CA VAL A 48 4.65 -0.56 -8.89
C VAL A 48 4.46 -1.74 -7.93
N LYS A 49 3.52 -2.64 -8.22
CA LYS A 49 3.33 -3.85 -7.40
C LYS A 49 4.54 -4.77 -7.46
N MET A 50 5.16 -4.89 -8.64
CA MET A 50 6.39 -5.68 -8.79
C MET A 50 7.55 -5.08 -7.99
N ALA A 51 7.72 -3.75 -8.05
CA ALA A 51 8.72 -3.04 -7.26
C ALA A 51 8.49 -3.25 -5.76
N MET A 52 7.25 -3.07 -5.28
CA MET A 52 6.89 -3.33 -3.88
C MET A 52 7.23 -4.77 -3.45
N ARG A 53 7.03 -5.76 -4.32
CA ARG A 53 7.42 -7.16 -4.05
C ARG A 53 8.93 -7.31 -3.97
N ALA A 54 9.66 -6.69 -4.89
CA ALA A 54 11.12 -6.75 -4.94
C ALA A 54 11.78 -6.16 -3.67
N ILE A 55 11.20 -5.10 -3.11
CA ILE A 55 11.69 -4.49 -1.86
C ILE A 55 11.05 -5.07 -0.59
N GLY A 56 10.29 -6.16 -0.70
CA GLY A 56 9.71 -6.86 0.45
C GLY A 56 8.57 -6.12 1.16
N VAL A 57 7.97 -5.10 0.55
CA VAL A 57 6.92 -4.27 1.19
C VAL A 57 5.52 -4.64 0.71
N ALA A 58 5.42 -5.53 -0.29
CA ALA A 58 4.15 -5.92 -0.86
C ALA A 58 3.37 -6.83 0.09
N GLY A 59 2.24 -6.32 0.57
CA GLY A 59 1.19 -7.13 1.15
C GLY A 59 0.31 -7.82 0.09
N GLU A 60 -0.91 -8.14 0.50
CA GLU A 60 -1.95 -8.68 -0.37
C GLU A 60 -2.15 -7.85 -1.64
N THR A 61 -2.75 -8.46 -2.66
CA THR A 61 -3.10 -7.72 -3.87
C THR A 61 -4.33 -6.85 -3.63
N LEU A 62 -4.18 -5.55 -3.93
CA LEU A 62 -5.14 -4.47 -3.75
C LEU A 62 -5.68 -3.98 -5.10
N PRO A 63 -6.79 -3.20 -5.13
CA PRO A 63 -7.50 -2.88 -6.38
C PRO A 63 -6.67 -2.06 -7.36
N PHE A 64 -5.72 -1.26 -6.86
CA PHE A 64 -4.90 -0.38 -7.68
C PHE A 64 -3.59 -1.03 -8.17
N ASP A 65 -3.25 -2.24 -7.70
CA ASP A 65 -1.94 -2.86 -7.97
C ASP A 65 -1.70 -3.18 -9.45
N TRP A 66 -2.78 -3.41 -10.22
CA TRP A 66 -2.71 -3.95 -11.58
C TRP A 66 -3.42 -3.08 -12.62
N ILE A 67 -3.85 -1.88 -12.24
CA ILE A 67 -4.54 -0.93 -13.12
C ILE A 67 -3.68 0.32 -13.33
N ARG A 68 -4.07 1.14 -14.30
CA ARG A 68 -3.61 2.53 -14.39
C ARG A 68 -4.76 3.44 -14.02
N ILE A 69 -4.55 4.37 -13.09
CA ILE A 69 -5.55 5.34 -12.63
C ILE A 69 -4.95 6.75 -12.65
N SER A 70 -5.74 7.73 -13.08
CA SER A 70 -5.42 9.14 -12.96
C SER A 70 -5.57 9.59 -11.50
N MET A 71 -4.88 10.67 -11.10
CA MET A 71 -5.04 11.22 -9.75
C MET A 71 -6.51 11.60 -9.47
N GLU A 72 -7.19 12.20 -10.45
CA GLU A 72 -8.61 12.53 -10.33
C GLU A 72 -9.48 11.29 -10.18
N GLY A 73 -9.20 10.25 -10.97
CA GLY A 73 -9.85 8.95 -10.87
C GLY A 73 -9.69 8.33 -9.48
N LEU A 74 -8.47 8.34 -8.95
CA LEU A 74 -8.17 7.82 -7.63
C LEU A 74 -8.97 8.55 -6.54
N LEU A 75 -8.93 9.88 -6.54
CA LEU A 75 -9.67 10.70 -5.58
C LEU A 75 -11.17 10.45 -5.68
N ARG A 76 -11.71 10.32 -6.90
CA ARG A 76 -13.12 10.00 -7.13
C ARG A 76 -13.47 8.65 -6.50
N MET A 77 -12.72 7.59 -6.82
CA MET A 77 -12.95 6.24 -6.29
C MET A 77 -12.90 6.21 -4.76
N LEU A 78 -11.95 6.91 -4.15
CA LEU A 78 -11.85 6.98 -2.69
C LEU A 78 -13.03 7.73 -2.05
N ARG A 79 -13.51 8.80 -2.69
CA ARG A 79 -14.64 9.61 -2.18
C ARG A 79 -16.00 8.96 -2.38
N THR A 80 -16.15 8.13 -3.42
CA THR A 80 -17.43 7.49 -3.78
C THR A 80 -17.48 6.02 -3.37
N ASP A 81 -16.58 5.57 -2.49
CA ASP A 81 -16.42 4.16 -2.10
C ASP A 81 -16.46 3.20 -3.31
N PHE A 82 -15.68 3.55 -4.33
CA PHE A 82 -15.50 2.76 -5.55
C PHE A 82 -16.77 2.56 -6.39
N ALA A 83 -17.77 3.44 -6.24
CA ALA A 83 -18.92 3.47 -7.15
C ALA A 83 -18.46 3.61 -8.61
N GLY A 84 -18.93 2.72 -9.48
CA GLY A 84 -18.57 2.71 -10.89
C GLY A 84 -17.19 2.13 -11.21
N PHE A 85 -16.46 1.54 -10.25
CA PHE A 85 -15.10 1.08 -10.48
C PHE A 85 -14.97 0.00 -11.57
N LEU A 86 -16.00 -0.81 -11.81
CA LEU A 86 -15.98 -1.85 -12.86
C LEU A 86 -16.83 -1.49 -14.09
N ASP A 87 -17.36 -0.27 -14.13
CA ASP A 87 -18.34 0.15 -15.13
C ASP A 87 -17.62 0.88 -16.26
N TYR A 88 -16.89 0.10 -17.06
CA TYR A 88 -16.16 0.63 -18.22
C TYR A 88 -17.11 1.09 -19.32
N THR A 89 -16.65 2.07 -20.13
CA THR A 89 -17.42 2.60 -21.26
C THR A 89 -16.68 2.46 -22.59
N GLU A 90 -15.38 2.21 -22.55
CA GLU A 90 -14.55 2.08 -23.73
C GLU A 90 -13.68 0.82 -23.63
N THR A 91 -13.43 0.20 -24.77
CA THR A 91 -12.44 -0.86 -24.92
C THR A 91 -11.45 -0.49 -26.00
N SER A 92 -10.22 -0.96 -25.85
CA SER A 92 -9.18 -0.83 -26.87
C SER A 92 -8.53 -2.18 -27.04
N ASP A 93 -8.56 -2.71 -28.25
CA ASP A 93 -7.81 -3.92 -28.58
C ASP A 93 -6.34 -3.54 -28.79
N GLY A 94 -5.50 -3.91 -27.82
CA GLY A 94 -4.05 -3.76 -27.90
C GLY A 94 -3.42 -4.91 -28.68
N LEU A 95 -2.10 -4.82 -28.91
CA LEU A 95 -1.35 -5.84 -29.65
C LEU A 95 -1.41 -7.24 -29.00
N GLN A 96 -1.60 -7.32 -27.67
CA GLN A 96 -1.56 -8.56 -26.90
C GLN A 96 -2.82 -8.83 -26.05
N SER A 97 -3.62 -7.80 -25.76
CA SER A 97 -4.83 -7.95 -24.96
C SER A 97 -5.81 -6.83 -25.23
N ARG A 98 -7.10 -7.10 -24.95
CA ARG A 98 -8.13 -6.08 -24.84
C ARG A 98 -7.95 -5.32 -23.53
N HIS A 99 -8.03 -3.99 -23.60
CA HIS A 99 -8.00 -3.12 -22.45
C HIS A 99 -9.39 -2.53 -22.22
N PHE A 100 -9.81 -2.46 -20.96
CA PHE A 100 -11.08 -1.88 -20.54
C PHE A 100 -10.83 -0.54 -19.88
N MET A 101 -11.60 0.49 -20.24
CA MET A 101 -11.29 1.87 -19.89
C MET A 101 -12.53 2.61 -19.38
N ILE A 102 -12.28 3.41 -18.35
CA ILE A 102 -13.20 4.41 -17.82
C ILE A 102 -12.51 5.77 -18.08
N PRO A 103 -12.92 6.49 -19.15
CA PRO A 103 -12.25 7.70 -19.61
C PRO A 103 -12.06 8.72 -18.49
N GLY A 104 -10.87 9.35 -18.45
CA GLY A 104 -10.49 10.29 -17.40
C GLY A 104 -10.29 9.67 -16.00
N SER A 105 -10.47 8.35 -15.85
CA SER A 105 -10.32 7.67 -14.57
C SER A 105 -9.27 6.59 -14.58
N HIS A 106 -9.57 5.40 -15.10
CA HIS A 106 -8.70 4.25 -14.96
C HIS A 106 -8.93 3.19 -16.04
N SER A 107 -8.01 2.24 -16.12
CA SER A 107 -8.00 1.22 -17.17
C SER A 107 -7.38 -0.09 -16.70
N PHE A 108 -7.90 -1.19 -17.25
CA PHE A 108 -7.56 -2.57 -16.95
C PHE A 108 -6.83 -3.18 -18.14
N PHE A 109 -5.58 -3.60 -17.94
CA PHE A 109 -4.69 -4.11 -19.02
C PHE A 109 -4.53 -5.64 -19.03
N HIS A 110 -4.81 -6.27 -17.89
CA HIS A 110 -4.50 -7.69 -17.64
C HIS A 110 -5.73 -8.51 -17.26
N ASP A 111 -6.90 -7.87 -17.18
CA ASP A 111 -8.14 -8.48 -16.75
C ASP A 111 -9.23 -8.16 -17.78
N ASP A 112 -10.09 -9.14 -18.04
CA ASP A 112 -11.23 -9.02 -18.94
C ASP A 112 -12.49 -8.76 -18.12
N LEU A 113 -13.01 -7.54 -18.18
CA LEU A 113 -14.17 -7.14 -17.37
C LEU A 113 -15.50 -7.74 -17.86
N ASP A 114 -15.53 -8.36 -19.04
CA ASP A 114 -16.68 -9.15 -19.48
C ASP A 114 -16.70 -10.53 -18.78
N GLN A 115 -15.59 -10.95 -18.17
CA GLN A 115 -15.52 -12.20 -17.40
C GLN A 115 -15.91 -11.99 -15.95
N GLU A 116 -16.91 -12.75 -15.49
CA GLU A 116 -17.38 -12.70 -14.11
C GLU A 116 -16.25 -13.00 -13.09
N ALA A 117 -15.33 -13.90 -13.46
CA ALA A 117 -14.18 -14.25 -12.62
C ALA A 117 -13.29 -13.04 -12.30
N ASP A 118 -13.08 -12.17 -13.28
CA ASP A 118 -12.26 -10.97 -13.14
C ASP A 118 -13.00 -9.85 -12.40
N ARG A 119 -14.30 -9.70 -12.62
CA ARG A 119 -15.14 -8.82 -11.79
C ARG A 119 -15.11 -9.25 -10.31
N LYS A 120 -15.30 -10.55 -10.03
CA LYS A 120 -15.21 -11.13 -8.68
C LYS A 120 -13.82 -10.92 -8.06
N LYS A 121 -12.76 -10.98 -8.86
CA LYS A 121 -11.37 -10.71 -8.42
C LYS A 121 -11.26 -9.30 -7.85
N TYR A 122 -11.78 -8.29 -8.56
CA TYR A 122 -11.75 -6.91 -8.08
C TYR A 122 -12.66 -6.67 -6.88
N VAL A 123 -13.85 -7.27 -6.83
CA VAL A 123 -14.72 -7.19 -5.64
C VAL A 123 -13.97 -7.65 -4.37
N ARG A 124 -13.23 -8.77 -4.44
CA ARG A 124 -12.40 -9.23 -3.30
C ARG A 124 -11.28 -8.23 -2.95
N ARG A 125 -10.61 -7.66 -3.95
CA ARG A 125 -9.53 -6.67 -3.74
C ARG A 125 -10.06 -5.40 -3.08
N LEU A 126 -11.23 -4.92 -3.50
CA LEU A 126 -11.93 -3.79 -2.89
C LEU A 126 -12.29 -4.09 -1.42
N GLY A 127 -12.78 -5.30 -1.14
CA GLY A 127 -13.02 -5.79 0.22
C GLY A 127 -11.79 -5.69 1.11
N ARG A 128 -10.65 -6.21 0.66
CA ARG A 128 -9.37 -6.10 1.40
C ARG A 128 -8.97 -4.66 1.70
N LEU A 129 -9.13 -3.75 0.75
CA LEU A 129 -8.79 -2.34 0.98
C LEU A 129 -9.71 -1.69 2.03
N ARG A 130 -11.00 -2.04 2.03
CA ARG A 130 -11.96 -1.60 3.06
C ARG A 130 -11.59 -2.15 4.44
N GLU A 131 -11.18 -3.42 4.52
CA GLU A 131 -10.69 -4.03 5.76
C GLU A 131 -9.44 -3.30 6.29
N LEU A 132 -8.47 -2.99 5.41
CA LEU A 132 -7.29 -2.21 5.78
C LEU A 132 -7.65 -0.82 6.33
N ARG A 133 -8.62 -0.14 5.72
CA ARG A 133 -9.15 1.13 6.21
C ARG A 133 -9.73 0.99 7.61
N ALA A 134 -10.59 0.00 7.84
CA ALA A 134 -11.20 -0.23 9.16
C ALA A 134 -10.14 -0.52 10.24
N LEU A 135 -9.11 -1.30 9.91
CA LEU A 135 -7.99 -1.57 10.81
C LEU A 135 -7.19 -0.30 11.14
N ALA A 136 -6.96 0.58 10.16
CA ALA A 136 -6.28 1.85 10.35
C ALA A 136 -7.09 2.80 11.25
N GLU A 137 -8.39 2.91 11.02
CA GLU A 137 -9.31 3.72 11.85
C GLU A 137 -9.34 3.20 13.30
N ALA A 138 -9.44 1.88 13.49
CA ALA A 138 -9.42 1.28 14.82
C ALA A 138 -8.07 1.49 15.56
N ARG A 139 -6.95 1.52 14.84
CA ARG A 139 -5.63 1.87 15.42
C ARG A 139 -5.59 3.33 15.85
N ALA A 140 -6.04 4.24 15.00
CA ALA A 140 -6.08 5.68 15.31
C ALA A 140 -6.93 5.96 16.55
N ALA A 141 -8.10 5.33 16.68
CA ALA A 141 -8.99 5.48 17.83
C ALA A 141 -8.41 4.95 19.16
N ARG A 142 -7.42 4.04 19.12
CA ARG A 142 -6.72 3.57 20.34
C ARG A 142 -5.56 4.48 20.76
N SER A 143 -5.16 5.41 19.91
CA SER A 143 -4.07 6.35 20.15
C SER A 143 -4.54 7.73 20.61
N THR A 144 -5.86 7.95 20.63
CA THR A 144 -6.55 9.15 21.16
C THR A 144 -7.12 8.88 22.54
#